data_AF-A0A945U3H5-F1
#
_entry.id   AF-A0A945U3H5-F1
#
_cell.length_a   1.000
_cell.length_b   1.000
_cell.length_c   1.000
_cell.angle_alpha   90.00
_cell.angle_beta   90.00
_cell.angle_gamma   90.00
#
_symmetry.space_group_name_H-M   'P 1'
#
loop_
_entity.id
_entity.type
_entity.pdbx_description
1 polymer ?
#
loop_
_entity_poly.entity_id
_entity_poly.type
_entity_poly.pdbx_seq_one_letter_code
_entity_poly.pdbx_strand_id
1 'polypeptide(L)'
;MKLFKNIFDKIDPHFQQGGRFEKMYPAYDAFKTMAFVPDHTSTSGAHIRDSIDLKRTMITVVIALLPALFFGMWNIGNLHFNAIGETSTLWESFSFGAIKMLPMILVSYGVGLGVEFAFAISRGHQVNEGYLVTGLLIPMIMPITTPLWMIAVSVIFAVIIGKEVFGGTGMNILNPALTARAFLFFAYPSSMSGDSVWINTITEKGQKLVDGFSGATPLADYYSLSVEKAKLAKAIVEDKSTNIIEGIDKKIVEIQDRLPELSD
;
A
#
# COMPACT_ATOMS: atom_id res chain seq x y z
N MET A 1 -35.54 -11.08 -8.05
CA MET A 1 -34.48 -12.11 -7.90
C MET A 1 -34.71 -13.40 -8.70
N LYS A 2 -35.94 -13.84 -9.02
CA LYS A 2 -36.18 -15.03 -9.89
C LYS A 2 -35.63 -14.88 -11.32
N LEU A 3 -35.57 -13.65 -11.83
CA LEU A 3 -35.15 -13.36 -13.21
C LEU A 3 -33.66 -13.65 -13.45
N PHE A 4 -32.79 -13.22 -12.53
CA PHE A 4 -31.35 -13.55 -12.57
C PHE A 4 -31.11 -15.04 -12.34
N LYS A 5 -31.82 -15.67 -11.39
CA LYS A 5 -31.70 -17.10 -11.13
C LYS A 5 -32.07 -17.94 -12.37
N ASN A 6 -33.18 -17.59 -13.03
CA ASN A 6 -33.61 -18.25 -14.27
C ASN A 6 -32.66 -18.04 -15.47
N ILE A 7 -31.86 -16.97 -15.48
CA ILE A 7 -30.83 -16.74 -16.51
C ILE A 7 -29.63 -17.64 -16.25
N PHE A 8 -29.12 -17.67 -15.01
CA PHE A 8 -28.01 -18.55 -14.63
C PHE A 8 -28.38 -20.03 -14.78
N ASP A 9 -29.57 -20.44 -14.34
CA ASP A 9 -30.03 -21.84 -14.44
C ASP A 9 -30.15 -22.33 -15.91
N LYS A 10 -30.34 -21.43 -16.87
CA LYS A 10 -30.34 -21.77 -18.32
C LYS A 10 -28.93 -21.89 -18.92
N ILE A 11 -27.96 -21.19 -18.34
CA ILE A 11 -26.58 -21.12 -18.82
C ILE A 11 -25.74 -22.24 -18.18
N ASP A 12 -26.04 -22.59 -16.92
CA ASP A 12 -25.45 -23.66 -16.10
C ASP A 12 -25.09 -24.95 -16.89
N PRO A 13 -25.98 -25.54 -17.70
CA PRO A 13 -25.70 -26.81 -18.39
C PRO A 13 -24.55 -26.73 -19.40
N HIS A 14 -24.22 -25.54 -19.91
CA HIS A 14 -23.14 -25.36 -20.90
C HIS A 14 -21.74 -25.37 -20.27
N PHE A 15 -21.66 -25.19 -18.95
CA PHE A 15 -20.41 -25.13 -18.19
C PHE A 15 -20.18 -26.36 -17.30
N GLN A 16 -21.19 -27.21 -17.07
CA GLN A 16 -21.03 -28.47 -16.32
C GLN A 16 -20.26 -29.55 -17.14
N GLN A 17 -19.81 -30.63 -16.48
CA GLN A 17 -19.08 -31.75 -17.11
C GLN A 17 -19.81 -32.28 -18.36
N GLY A 18 -19.16 -32.20 -19.52
CA GLY A 18 -19.74 -32.54 -20.84
C GLY A 18 -20.33 -31.37 -21.64
N GLY A 19 -20.31 -30.14 -21.11
CA GLY A 19 -20.72 -28.92 -21.78
C GLY A 19 -19.63 -28.30 -22.67
N ARG A 20 -20.03 -27.49 -23.67
CA ARG A 20 -19.08 -26.85 -24.62
C ARG A 20 -18.05 -25.93 -23.95
N PHE A 21 -18.36 -25.38 -22.78
CA PHE A 21 -17.50 -24.44 -22.05
C PHE A 21 -17.02 -24.98 -20.70
N GLU A 22 -16.91 -26.31 -20.55
CA GLU A 22 -16.46 -26.97 -19.31
C GLU A 22 -15.16 -26.39 -18.73
N LYS A 23 -14.20 -25.99 -19.59
CA LYS A 23 -12.94 -25.36 -19.15
C LYS A 23 -13.12 -24.00 -18.47
N MET A 24 -14.21 -23.28 -18.74
CA MET A 24 -14.54 -21.99 -18.14
C MET A 24 -15.44 -22.13 -16.91
N TYR A 25 -15.75 -23.36 -16.49
CA TYR A 25 -16.54 -23.63 -15.29
C TYR A 25 -16.04 -22.87 -14.05
N PRO A 26 -14.73 -22.81 -13.74
CA PRO A 26 -14.26 -22.08 -12.57
C PRO A 26 -14.59 -20.59 -12.58
N ALA A 27 -14.53 -19.95 -13.75
CA ALA A 27 -14.89 -18.54 -13.90
C ALA A 27 -16.40 -18.35 -13.76
N TYR A 28 -17.19 -19.22 -14.38
CA TYR A 28 -18.65 -19.19 -14.29
C TYR A 28 -19.14 -19.39 -12.85
N ASP A 29 -18.58 -20.37 -12.14
CA ASP A 29 -18.90 -20.66 -10.74
C ASP A 29 -18.52 -19.51 -9.81
N ALA A 30 -17.40 -18.84 -10.06
CA ALA A 30 -17.01 -17.62 -9.33
C ALA A 30 -18.04 -16.49 -9.49
N PHE A 31 -18.50 -16.23 -10.73
CA PHE A 31 -19.54 -15.22 -10.98
C PHE A 31 -20.89 -15.60 -10.38
N LYS A 32 -21.28 -16.88 -10.51
CA LYS A 32 -22.55 -17.40 -9.95
C LYS A 32 -22.55 -17.30 -8.42
N THR A 33 -21.48 -17.74 -7.77
CA THR A 33 -21.36 -17.66 -6.32
C THR A 33 -21.16 -16.23 -5.81
N MET A 34 -20.65 -15.29 -6.63
CA MET A 34 -20.63 -13.87 -6.27
C MET A 34 -22.06 -13.30 -6.19
N ALA A 35 -22.94 -13.70 -7.11
CA ALA A 35 -24.33 -13.24 -7.15
C ALA A 35 -25.26 -14.02 -6.20
N PHE A 36 -24.96 -15.29 -5.90
CA PHE A 36 -25.83 -16.21 -5.17
C PHE A 36 -25.07 -17.04 -4.12
N VAL A 37 -25.79 -17.46 -3.07
CA VAL A 37 -25.26 -18.38 -2.05
C VAL A 37 -25.01 -19.75 -2.69
N PRO A 38 -23.90 -20.45 -2.36
CA PRO A 38 -23.69 -21.82 -2.84
C PRO A 38 -24.82 -22.75 -2.39
N ASP A 39 -25.35 -23.57 -3.30
CA ASP A 39 -26.48 -24.48 -3.00
C ASP A 39 -26.05 -25.74 -2.20
N HIS A 40 -24.75 -25.93 -1.92
CA HIS A 40 -24.24 -27.07 -1.18
C HIS A 40 -24.03 -26.74 0.30
N THR A 41 -24.58 -27.57 1.19
CA THR A 41 -24.33 -27.51 2.64
C THR A 41 -23.74 -28.84 3.10
N SER A 42 -22.84 -28.81 4.09
CA SER A 42 -22.31 -30.05 4.67
C SER A 42 -23.42 -30.76 5.44
N THR A 43 -23.83 -31.95 4.99
CA THR A 43 -24.93 -32.72 5.59
C THR A 43 -24.46 -33.58 6.77
N SER A 44 -23.21 -34.09 6.75
CA SER A 44 -22.63 -34.93 7.81
C SER A 44 -21.12 -34.65 7.99
N GLY A 45 -20.58 -34.91 9.19
CA GLY A 45 -19.13 -34.91 9.47
C GLY A 45 -18.50 -33.62 10.00
N ALA A 46 -19.25 -32.51 10.15
CA ALA A 46 -18.73 -31.28 10.75
C ALA A 46 -18.91 -31.28 12.28
N HIS A 47 -17.81 -31.15 13.04
CA HIS A 47 -17.83 -31.12 14.51
C HIS A 47 -18.49 -29.84 15.06
N ILE A 48 -18.36 -28.71 14.35
CA ILE A 48 -19.04 -27.44 14.63
C ILE A 48 -19.61 -26.92 13.30
N ARG A 49 -20.89 -26.54 13.31
CA ARG A 49 -21.53 -25.85 12.19
C ARG A 49 -21.45 -24.35 12.45
N ASP A 50 -20.61 -23.67 11.67
CA ASP A 50 -20.49 -22.21 11.69
C ASP A 50 -21.20 -21.60 10.48
N SER A 51 -21.72 -20.39 10.65
CA SER A 51 -22.33 -19.55 9.61
C SER A 51 -21.33 -18.60 8.93
N ILE A 52 -20.07 -18.66 9.36
CA ILE A 52 -18.97 -17.87 8.85
C ILE A 52 -18.34 -18.59 7.65
N ASP A 53 -18.66 -18.10 6.45
CA ASP A 53 -18.03 -18.51 5.20
C ASP A 53 -16.83 -17.61 4.86
N LEU A 54 -15.83 -18.16 4.15
CA LEU A 54 -14.68 -17.38 3.62
C LEU A 54 -15.13 -16.15 2.82
N LYS A 55 -16.19 -16.29 2.03
CA LYS A 55 -16.79 -15.19 1.27
C LYS A 55 -17.30 -14.07 2.16
N ARG A 56 -18.02 -14.43 3.23
CA ARG A 56 -18.58 -13.48 4.20
C ARG A 56 -17.47 -12.72 4.89
N THR A 57 -16.45 -13.42 5.38
CA THR A 57 -15.32 -12.77 6.06
C THR A 57 -14.57 -11.82 5.14
N MET A 58 -14.30 -12.20 3.89
CA MET A 58 -13.62 -11.34 2.91
C MET A 58 -14.40 -10.06 2.61
N ILE A 59 -15.72 -10.15 2.40
CA ILE A 59 -16.56 -8.96 2.16
C ILE A 59 -16.62 -8.07 3.42
N THR A 60 -16.70 -8.65 4.62
CA THR A 60 -16.63 -7.88 5.87
C THR A 60 -15.33 -7.09 5.97
N VAL A 61 -14.19 -7.68 5.60
CA VAL A 61 -12.91 -6.96 5.56
C VAL A 61 -12.94 -5.83 4.53
N VAL A 62 -13.48 -6.06 3.32
CA VAL A 62 -13.60 -5.00 2.31
C VAL A 62 -14.44 -3.82 2.84
N ILE A 63 -15.58 -4.09 3.47
CA ILE A 63 -16.43 -3.06 4.07
C ILE A 63 -15.67 -2.30 5.17
N ALA A 64 -14.91 -3.01 6.01
CA ALA A 64 -14.09 -2.41 7.06
C ALA A 64 -12.94 -1.53 6.53
N LEU A 65 -12.47 -1.78 5.29
CA LEU A 65 -11.45 -0.96 4.63
C LEU A 65 -12.02 0.31 4.00
N LEU A 66 -13.32 0.37 3.67
CA LEU A 66 -13.94 1.53 3.00
C LEU A 66 -13.75 2.86 3.76
N PRO A 67 -13.89 2.94 5.11
CA PRO A 67 -13.64 4.19 5.82
C PRO A 67 -12.21 4.71 5.63
N ALA A 68 -11.22 3.82 5.72
CA ALA A 68 -9.81 4.16 5.49
C ALA A 68 -9.57 4.54 4.02
N LEU A 69 -10.24 3.87 3.08
CA LEU A 69 -10.19 4.17 1.66
C LEU A 69 -10.68 5.59 1.37
N PHE A 70 -11.86 5.95 1.88
CA PHE A 70 -12.46 7.27 1.66
C PHE A 70 -11.67 8.38 2.34
N PHE A 71 -11.18 8.14 3.55
CA PHE A 71 -10.27 9.06 4.21
C PHE A 71 -8.98 9.25 3.40
N GLY A 72 -8.43 8.16 2.86
CA GLY A 72 -7.25 8.21 1.97
C GLY A 72 -7.50 9.04 0.72
N MET A 73 -8.65 8.87 0.05
CA MET A 73 -9.03 9.69 -1.11
C MET A 73 -9.10 11.17 -0.76
N TRP A 74 -9.76 11.54 0.34
CA TRP A 74 -9.79 12.92 0.79
C TRP A 74 -8.38 13.44 1.13
N ASN A 75 -7.56 12.66 1.83
CA ASN A 75 -6.22 13.07 2.25
C ASN A 75 -5.28 13.31 1.05
N ILE A 76 -5.37 12.49 0.00
CA ILE A 76 -4.60 12.67 -1.24
C ILE A 76 -4.90 14.04 -1.86
N GLY A 77 -6.18 14.41 -1.98
CA GLY A 77 -6.55 15.71 -2.52
C GLY A 77 -6.16 16.86 -1.61
N ASN A 78 -6.39 16.73 -0.31
CA ASN A 78 -6.01 17.76 0.66
C ASN A 78 -4.50 18.07 0.61
N LEU A 79 -3.66 17.04 0.50
CA LEU A 79 -2.21 17.22 0.34
C LEU A 79 -1.85 17.89 -1.00
N HIS A 80 -2.56 17.57 -2.09
CA HIS A 80 -2.36 18.22 -3.38
C HIS A 80 -2.72 19.71 -3.34
N PHE A 81 -3.91 20.06 -2.81
CA PHE A 81 -4.36 21.45 -2.72
C PHE A 81 -3.48 22.30 -1.79
N ASN A 82 -3.01 21.72 -0.68
CA ASN A 82 -2.03 22.36 0.19
C ASN A 82 -0.68 22.59 -0.53
N ALA A 83 -0.25 21.68 -1.42
CA ALA A 83 1.00 21.82 -2.18
C ALA A 83 0.97 22.95 -3.22
N ILE A 84 -0.22 23.27 -3.75
CA ILE A 84 -0.43 24.39 -4.67
C ILE A 84 -0.86 25.69 -3.95
N GLY A 85 -1.06 25.64 -2.63
CA GLY A 85 -1.42 26.80 -1.81
C GLY A 85 -2.88 27.24 -1.96
N GLU A 86 -3.75 26.37 -2.46
CA GLU A 86 -5.18 26.64 -2.65
C GLU A 86 -6.00 26.00 -1.52
N THR A 87 -7.01 26.71 -1.03
CA THR A 87 -7.96 26.16 -0.06
C THR A 87 -9.04 25.37 -0.80
N SER A 88 -9.03 24.04 -0.66
CA SER A 88 -10.09 23.19 -1.22
C SER A 88 -11.18 22.86 -0.22
N THR A 89 -12.39 22.67 -0.73
CA THR A 89 -13.48 22.05 0.02
C THR A 89 -13.28 20.54 0.16
N LEU A 90 -14.03 19.93 1.09
CA LEU A 90 -13.99 18.48 1.31
C LEU A 90 -14.26 17.69 0.02
N TRP A 91 -15.26 18.12 -0.76
CA TRP A 91 -15.64 17.44 -2.01
C TRP A 91 -14.61 17.58 -3.12
N GLU A 92 -13.95 18.73 -3.26
CA GLU A 92 -12.87 18.93 -4.23
C GLU A 92 -11.66 18.05 -3.90
N SER A 93 -11.23 18.05 -2.63
CA SER A 93 -10.18 17.15 -2.14
C SER A 93 -10.53 15.68 -2.39
N PHE A 94 -11.74 15.26 -2.02
CA PHE A 94 -12.17 13.88 -2.20
C PHE A 94 -12.22 13.47 -3.66
N SER A 95 -12.83 14.29 -4.53
CA SER A 95 -12.97 13.99 -5.96
C SER A 95 -11.62 13.91 -6.67
N PHE A 96 -10.68 14.83 -6.36
CA PHE A 96 -9.33 14.78 -6.90
C PHE A 96 -8.62 13.47 -6.52
N GLY A 97 -8.64 13.12 -5.23
CA GLY A 97 -8.02 11.89 -4.76
C GLY A 97 -8.69 10.64 -5.32
N ALA A 98 -10.03 10.64 -5.46
CA ALA A 98 -10.76 9.54 -6.09
C ALA A 98 -10.34 9.34 -7.55
N ILE A 99 -10.21 10.41 -8.33
CA ILE A 99 -9.77 10.35 -9.74
C ILE A 99 -8.37 9.75 -9.86
N LYS A 100 -7.46 10.05 -8.93
CA LYS A 100 -6.10 9.47 -8.93
C LYS A 100 -6.08 8.03 -8.43
N MET A 101 -6.90 7.70 -7.44
CA MET A 101 -6.81 6.42 -6.73
C MET A 101 -7.64 5.31 -7.40
N LEU A 102 -8.81 5.63 -7.98
CA LEU A 102 -9.66 4.65 -8.67
C LEU A 102 -8.96 3.92 -9.82
N PRO A 103 -8.18 4.58 -10.71
CA PRO A 103 -7.43 3.88 -11.75
C PRO A 103 -6.44 2.84 -11.18
N MET A 104 -5.79 3.13 -10.06
CA MET A 104 -4.88 2.18 -9.41
C MET A 104 -5.63 0.95 -8.88
N ILE A 105 -6.80 1.17 -8.27
CA ILE A 105 -7.70 0.08 -7.86
C ILE A 105 -8.11 -0.77 -9.06
N LEU A 106 -8.59 -0.14 -10.13
CA LEU A 106 -9.07 -0.85 -11.32
C LEU A 106 -7.98 -1.70 -11.96
N VAL A 107 -6.76 -1.17 -12.07
CA VAL A 107 -5.61 -1.92 -12.60
C VAL A 107 -5.24 -3.08 -11.69
N SER A 108 -5.17 -2.86 -10.37
CA SER A 108 -4.86 -3.90 -9.39
C SER A 108 -5.88 -5.05 -9.44
N TYR A 109 -7.17 -4.74 -9.48
CA TYR A 109 -8.23 -5.74 -9.62
C TYR A 109 -8.21 -6.43 -10.97
N GLY A 110 -8.18 -5.67 -12.07
CA GLY A 110 -8.28 -6.21 -13.42
C GLY A 110 -7.12 -7.15 -13.74
N VAL A 111 -5.90 -6.75 -13.39
CA VAL A 111 -4.70 -7.56 -13.67
C VAL A 111 -4.65 -8.77 -12.74
N GLY A 112 -4.84 -8.59 -11.43
CA GLY A 112 -4.66 -9.70 -10.50
C GLY A 112 -5.78 -10.72 -10.56
N LEU A 113 -7.04 -10.30 -10.69
CA LEU A 113 -8.14 -11.24 -10.95
C LEU A 113 -7.96 -11.91 -12.32
N GLY A 114 -7.50 -11.19 -13.33
CA GLY A 114 -7.22 -11.77 -14.65
C GLY A 114 -6.19 -12.90 -14.59
N VAL A 115 -5.09 -12.70 -13.86
CA VAL A 115 -4.08 -13.74 -13.63
C VAL A 115 -4.65 -14.90 -12.82
N GLU A 116 -5.37 -14.63 -11.74
CA GLU A 116 -5.96 -15.68 -10.90
C GLU A 116 -6.97 -16.53 -11.67
N PHE A 117 -7.84 -15.92 -12.48
CA PHE A 117 -8.76 -16.64 -13.35
C PHE A 117 -8.01 -17.52 -14.36
N ALA A 118 -6.91 -17.02 -14.93
CA ALA A 118 -6.10 -17.80 -15.87
C ALA A 118 -5.47 -19.04 -15.18
N PHE A 119 -4.96 -18.89 -13.96
CA PHE A 119 -4.39 -20.01 -13.18
C PHE A 119 -5.46 -21.00 -12.72
N ALA A 120 -6.61 -20.52 -12.27
CA ALA A 120 -7.74 -21.36 -11.89
C ALA A 120 -8.28 -22.20 -13.05
N ILE A 121 -8.37 -21.61 -14.26
CA ILE A 121 -8.73 -22.34 -15.49
C ILE A 121 -7.65 -23.38 -15.84
N SER A 122 -6.38 -23.01 -15.72
CA SER A 122 -5.27 -23.93 -16.04
C SER A 122 -5.18 -25.12 -15.08
N ARG A 123 -5.54 -24.94 -13.81
CA ARG A 123 -5.45 -25.99 -12.78
C ARG A 123 -6.79 -26.66 -12.46
N GLY A 124 -7.89 -26.17 -13.01
CA GLY A 124 -9.23 -26.75 -12.83
C GLY A 124 -9.80 -26.62 -11.41
N HIS A 125 -9.29 -25.70 -10.59
CA HIS A 125 -9.84 -25.43 -9.25
C HIS A 125 -10.72 -24.19 -9.25
N GLN A 126 -11.60 -24.07 -8.26
CA GLN A 126 -12.45 -22.90 -8.07
C GLN A 126 -11.60 -21.65 -7.78
N VAL A 127 -12.09 -20.50 -8.24
CA VAL A 127 -11.49 -19.20 -7.96
C VAL A 127 -11.89 -18.80 -6.54
N ASN A 128 -10.90 -18.41 -5.74
CA ASN A 128 -11.15 -18.03 -4.36
C ASN A 128 -11.18 -16.51 -4.23
N GLU A 129 -12.08 -15.98 -3.40
CA GLU A 129 -12.31 -14.54 -3.28
C GLU A 129 -11.23 -13.80 -2.48
N GLY A 130 -10.21 -14.50 -1.99
CA GLY A 130 -9.14 -13.91 -1.19
C GLY A 130 -8.35 -12.79 -1.89
N TYR A 131 -8.34 -12.78 -3.23
CA TYR A 131 -7.75 -11.65 -3.96
C TYR A 131 -8.60 -10.39 -3.91
N LEU A 132 -9.89 -10.46 -3.59
CA LEU A 132 -10.72 -9.26 -3.52
C LEU A 132 -10.20 -8.27 -2.47
N VAL A 133 -9.69 -8.77 -1.35
CA VAL A 133 -9.05 -7.94 -0.31
C VAL A 133 -7.66 -7.49 -0.76
N THR A 134 -6.87 -8.39 -1.34
CA THR A 134 -5.50 -8.09 -1.80
C THR A 134 -5.48 -7.00 -2.88
N GLY A 135 -6.40 -7.08 -3.84
CA GLY A 135 -6.54 -6.12 -4.93
C GLY A 135 -6.86 -4.70 -4.45
N LEU A 136 -7.57 -4.56 -3.33
CA LEU A 136 -7.81 -3.27 -2.69
C LEU A 136 -6.60 -2.78 -1.88
N LEU A 137 -5.93 -3.67 -1.17
CA LEU A 137 -4.81 -3.32 -0.29
C LEU A 137 -3.58 -2.84 -1.06
N ILE A 138 -3.27 -3.42 -2.22
CA ILE A 138 -2.12 -3.04 -3.05
C ILE A 138 -2.07 -1.53 -3.36
N PRO A 139 -3.11 -0.91 -3.96
CA PRO A 139 -3.09 0.53 -4.23
C PRO A 139 -3.13 1.39 -2.96
N MET A 140 -3.64 0.86 -1.83
CA MET A 140 -3.66 1.58 -0.55
C MET A 140 -2.29 1.65 0.12
N ILE A 141 -1.34 0.78 -0.22
CA ILE A 141 0.01 0.74 0.36
C ILE A 141 1.10 1.23 -0.59
N MET A 142 0.72 1.68 -1.79
CA MET A 142 1.62 2.23 -2.81
C MET A 142 1.46 3.75 -2.93
N PRO A 143 2.52 4.50 -3.31
CA PRO A 143 2.42 5.92 -3.56
C PRO A 143 1.47 6.25 -4.72
N ILE A 144 0.72 7.35 -4.61
CA ILE A 144 -0.29 7.78 -5.59
C ILE A 144 0.31 8.23 -6.93
N THR A 145 1.61 8.53 -6.96
CA THR A 145 2.34 8.93 -8.17
C THR A 145 2.86 7.73 -8.97
N THR A 146 2.70 6.51 -8.47
CA THR A 146 3.16 5.31 -9.16
C THR A 146 2.46 5.14 -10.50
N PRO A 147 3.20 4.97 -11.61
CA PRO A 147 2.59 4.68 -12.90
C PRO A 147 1.77 3.40 -12.88
N LEU A 148 0.61 3.42 -13.54
CA LEU A 148 -0.34 2.29 -13.56
C LEU A 148 0.28 0.98 -14.05
N TRP A 149 1.20 1.03 -15.02
CA TRP A 149 1.88 -0.15 -15.53
C TRP A 149 2.82 -0.78 -14.49
N MET A 150 3.43 0.01 -13.60
CA MET A 150 4.28 -0.53 -12.53
C MET A 150 3.45 -1.29 -11.50
N ILE A 151 2.25 -0.78 -11.19
CA ILE A 151 1.27 -1.48 -10.36
C ILE A 151 0.90 -2.81 -11.02
N ALA A 152 0.58 -2.80 -12.31
CA ALA A 152 0.24 -4.02 -13.06
C ALA A 152 1.34 -5.08 -12.98
N VAL A 153 2.60 -4.71 -13.26
CA VAL A 153 3.74 -5.64 -13.19
C VAL A 153 3.95 -6.17 -11.77
N SER A 154 3.82 -5.30 -10.76
CA SER A 154 3.97 -5.68 -9.35
C SER A 154 2.88 -6.65 -8.89
N VAL A 155 1.65 -6.44 -9.36
CA VAL A 155 0.50 -7.33 -9.12
C VAL A 155 0.75 -8.70 -9.78
N ILE A 156 1.18 -8.72 -11.04
CA ILE A 156 1.49 -9.98 -11.75
C ILE A 156 2.54 -10.76 -10.98
N PHE A 157 3.64 -10.10 -10.59
CA PHE A 157 4.70 -10.73 -9.80
C PHE A 157 4.17 -11.30 -8.49
N ALA A 158 3.41 -10.51 -7.73
CA ALA A 158 2.89 -10.92 -6.43
C ALA A 158 1.86 -12.04 -6.51
N VAL A 159 0.97 -12.03 -7.51
CA VAL A 159 -0.02 -13.09 -7.69
C VAL A 159 0.67 -14.37 -8.13
N ILE A 160 1.55 -14.32 -9.13
CA ILE A 160 2.23 -15.53 -9.62
C ILE A 160 3.15 -16.10 -8.54
N ILE A 161 4.10 -15.30 -8.06
CA ILE A 161 5.17 -15.78 -7.17
C ILE A 161 4.72 -15.84 -5.71
N GLY A 162 3.97 -14.83 -5.24
CA GLY A 162 3.56 -14.73 -3.84
C GLY A 162 2.34 -15.57 -3.47
N LYS A 163 1.51 -15.98 -4.45
CA LYS A 163 0.25 -16.69 -4.22
C LYS A 163 0.14 -18.00 -5.02
N GLU A 164 0.17 -17.95 -6.34
CA GLU A 164 -0.16 -19.10 -7.20
C GLU A 164 0.93 -20.19 -7.24
N VAL A 165 2.21 -19.84 -7.09
CA VAL A 165 3.31 -20.83 -6.98
C VAL A 165 3.13 -21.74 -5.76
N PHE A 166 2.57 -21.22 -4.68
CA PHE A 166 2.29 -21.98 -3.45
C PHE A 166 0.93 -22.67 -3.45
N GLY A 167 0.19 -22.61 -4.57
CA GLY A 167 -1.10 -23.28 -4.75
C GLY A 167 -2.32 -22.40 -4.51
N GLY A 168 -2.15 -21.09 -4.32
CA GLY A 168 -3.26 -20.14 -4.25
C GLY A 168 -3.75 -19.82 -2.84
N THR A 169 -4.97 -19.28 -2.76
CA THR A 169 -5.55 -18.74 -1.52
C THR A 169 -5.62 -19.80 -0.40
N GLY A 170 -4.99 -19.50 0.74
CA GLY A 170 -4.93 -20.38 1.92
C GLY A 170 -3.59 -21.09 2.11
N MET A 171 -2.72 -21.09 1.09
CA MET A 171 -1.36 -21.67 1.13
C MET A 171 -0.25 -20.63 0.98
N ASN A 172 -0.60 -19.34 1.04
CA ASN A 172 0.34 -18.25 0.88
C ASN A 172 1.32 -18.19 2.07
N ILE A 173 2.60 -18.44 1.83
CA ILE A 173 3.66 -18.27 2.85
C ILE A 173 3.86 -16.78 3.16
N LEU A 174 3.74 -15.94 2.13
CA LEU A 174 3.95 -14.49 2.20
C LEU A 174 2.64 -13.75 1.96
N ASN A 175 2.49 -12.55 2.54
CA ASN A 175 1.35 -11.69 2.22
C ASN A 175 1.49 -11.18 0.77
N PRO A 176 0.54 -11.50 -0.15
CA PRO A 176 0.66 -11.12 -1.56
C PRO A 176 0.67 -9.59 -1.76
N ALA A 177 -0.10 -8.83 -0.99
CA ALA A 177 -0.10 -7.36 -1.11
C ALA A 177 1.26 -6.77 -0.71
N LEU A 178 1.85 -7.24 0.39
CA LEU A 178 3.20 -6.81 0.80
C LEU A 178 4.28 -7.29 -0.17
N THR A 179 4.09 -8.45 -0.79
CA THR A 179 4.99 -8.95 -1.85
C THR A 179 4.99 -8.02 -3.06
N ALA A 180 3.82 -7.53 -3.48
CA ALA A 180 3.72 -6.53 -4.55
C ALA A 180 4.46 -5.24 -4.20
N ARG A 181 4.29 -4.77 -2.96
CA ARG A 181 4.99 -3.59 -2.45
C ARG A 181 6.50 -3.78 -2.38
N ALA A 182 6.97 -4.92 -1.88
CA ALA A 182 8.40 -5.23 -1.80
C ALA A 182 9.04 -5.30 -3.19
N PHE A 183 8.35 -5.94 -4.16
CA PHE A 183 8.80 -5.96 -5.54
C PHE A 183 8.95 -4.55 -6.11
N LEU A 184 7.92 -3.71 -5.98
CA LEU A 184 7.98 -2.33 -6.47
C LEU A 184 9.09 -1.52 -5.77
N PHE A 185 9.30 -1.74 -4.47
CA PHE A 185 10.35 -1.07 -3.69
C PHE A 185 11.77 -1.36 -4.22
N PHE A 186 12.08 -2.62 -4.51
CA PHE A 186 13.41 -2.99 -5.00
C PHE A 186 13.58 -2.79 -6.51
N ALA A 187 12.53 -2.97 -7.31
CA ALA A 187 12.61 -2.84 -8.76
C ALA A 187 12.54 -1.38 -9.23
N TYR A 188 11.75 -0.54 -8.55
CA TYR A 188 11.48 0.85 -8.96
C TYR A 188 11.57 1.83 -7.77
N PRO A 189 12.76 1.97 -7.15
CA PRO A 189 12.93 2.77 -5.94
C PRO A 189 12.56 4.25 -6.14
N SER A 190 12.79 4.82 -7.33
CA SER A 190 12.45 6.23 -7.65
C SER A 190 10.96 6.54 -7.60
N SER A 191 10.10 5.53 -7.81
CA SER A 191 8.64 5.68 -7.76
C SER A 191 8.04 5.24 -6.43
N MET A 192 8.85 4.64 -5.54
CA MET A 192 8.44 4.17 -4.23
C MET A 192 8.98 5.02 -3.08
N SER A 193 10.15 5.64 -3.27
CA SER A 193 10.91 6.34 -2.22
C SER A 193 11.26 7.76 -2.63
N GLY A 194 11.52 8.61 -1.64
CA GLY A 194 11.79 10.04 -1.81
C GLY A 194 10.64 10.91 -1.33
N ASP A 195 10.81 12.21 -1.46
CA ASP A 195 9.88 13.20 -0.92
C ASP A 195 8.73 13.49 -1.91
N SER A 196 9.00 13.49 -3.21
CA SER A 196 8.00 13.86 -4.21
C SER A 196 6.99 12.76 -4.58
N VAL A 197 7.14 11.53 -4.07
CA VAL A 197 6.30 10.40 -4.50
C VAL A 197 4.96 10.33 -3.78
N TRP A 198 4.87 10.90 -2.57
CA TRP A 198 3.70 10.77 -1.70
C TRP A 198 2.61 11.79 -2.01
N ILE A 199 2.99 12.93 -2.55
CA ILE A 199 2.09 14.05 -2.85
C ILE A 199 2.06 14.24 -4.35
N ASN A 200 0.85 14.28 -4.92
CA ASN A 200 0.72 14.54 -6.34
C ASN A 200 1.04 16.02 -6.58
N THR A 201 2.13 16.30 -7.28
CA THR A 201 2.55 17.67 -7.65
C THR A 201 2.30 17.97 -9.13
N ILE A 202 1.58 17.09 -9.84
CA ILE A 202 1.25 17.28 -11.25
C ILE A 202 0.15 18.32 -11.33
N THR A 203 0.54 19.53 -11.70
CA THR A 203 -0.34 20.68 -11.81
C THR A 203 -0.94 20.79 -13.21
N GLU A 204 -2.22 21.17 -13.32
CA GLU A 204 -2.82 21.51 -14.61
C GLU A 204 -2.24 22.83 -15.14
N LYS A 205 -2.43 23.10 -16.45
CA LYS A 205 -1.88 24.31 -17.10
C LYS A 205 -2.33 25.58 -16.37
N GLY A 206 -1.42 26.21 -15.62
CA GLY A 206 -1.61 27.54 -15.02
C GLY A 206 -1.40 27.62 -13.52
N GLN A 207 -1.47 26.50 -12.78
CA GLN A 207 -1.17 26.52 -11.34
C GLN A 207 0.33 26.24 -11.10
N LYS A 208 0.87 26.78 -10.00
CA LYS A 208 2.27 26.63 -9.62
C LYS A 208 2.33 26.06 -8.21
N LEU A 209 3.33 25.23 -7.95
CA LEU A 209 3.63 24.80 -6.58
C LEU A 209 4.01 26.02 -5.73
N VAL A 210 3.64 25.96 -4.45
CA VAL A 210 4.13 26.92 -3.46
C VAL A 210 5.65 26.84 -3.42
N ASP A 211 6.31 28.00 -3.39
CA ASP A 211 7.77 28.06 -3.37
C ASP A 211 8.32 27.35 -2.13
N GLY A 212 9.36 26.53 -2.32
CA GLY A 212 9.96 25.72 -1.25
C GLY A 212 9.12 24.54 -0.76
N PHE A 213 8.05 24.13 -1.47
CA PHE A 213 7.30 22.93 -1.08
C PHE A 213 8.17 21.67 -1.15
N SER A 214 8.47 21.11 0.02
CA SER A 214 9.10 19.80 0.17
C SER A 214 8.03 18.76 0.46
N GLY A 215 7.98 17.68 -0.33
CA GLY A 215 7.09 16.55 -0.09
C GLY A 215 7.57 15.60 1.03
N ALA A 216 8.47 16.07 1.90
CA ALA A 216 9.11 15.24 2.90
C ALA A 216 8.07 14.59 3.83
N THR A 217 8.30 13.33 4.15
CA THR A 217 7.42 12.61 5.06
C THR A 217 7.69 13.06 6.50
N PRO A 218 6.68 13.10 7.40
CA PRO A 218 6.88 13.48 8.79
C PRO A 218 7.96 12.65 9.50
N LEU A 219 8.14 11.39 9.09
CA LEU A 219 9.18 10.53 9.63
C LEU A 219 10.58 10.92 9.13
N ALA A 220 10.72 11.30 7.86
CA ALA A 220 11.96 11.81 7.31
C ALA A 220 12.34 13.15 7.95
N ASP A 221 11.37 14.04 8.18
CA ASP A 221 11.57 15.31 8.87
C ASP A 221 11.97 15.12 10.33
N TYR A 222 11.34 14.17 11.03
CA TYR A 222 11.74 13.83 12.38
C TYR A 222 13.18 13.31 12.43
N TYR A 223 13.54 12.46 11.46
CA TYR A 223 14.91 11.94 11.35
C TYR A 223 15.92 13.06 11.08
N SER A 224 15.67 13.94 10.11
CA SER A 224 16.58 15.05 9.78
C SER A 224 16.77 15.99 10.98
N LEU A 225 15.68 16.33 11.69
CA LEU A 225 15.72 17.13 12.92
C LEU A 225 16.53 16.44 14.03
N SER A 226 16.37 15.12 14.18
CA SER A 226 17.11 14.35 15.20
C SER A 226 18.62 14.36 14.94
N VAL A 227 19.02 14.26 13.67
CA VAL A 227 20.42 14.30 13.25
C VAL A 227 21.01 15.70 13.44
N GLU A 228 20.27 16.75 13.09
CA GLU A 228 20.71 18.14 13.28
C GLU A 228 20.90 18.48 14.76
N LYS A 229 19.94 18.09 15.61
CA LYS A 229 20.08 18.24 17.07
C LYS A 229 21.29 17.51 17.63
N ALA A 230 21.57 16.29 17.14
CA ALA A 230 22.75 15.54 17.56
C ALA A 230 24.06 16.23 17.15
N LYS A 231 24.12 16.79 15.93
CA LYS A 231 25.26 17.58 15.45
C LYS A 231 25.46 18.84 16.28
N LEU A 232 24.39 19.58 16.55
CA LEU A 232 24.43 20.79 17.38
C LEU A 232 24.89 20.48 18.81
N ALA A 233 24.35 19.41 19.42
CA ALA A 233 24.76 18.98 20.76
C ALA A 233 26.25 18.64 20.81
N LYS A 234 26.77 17.95 19.78
CA LYS A 234 28.20 17.63 19.67
C LYS A 234 29.05 18.90 19.52
N ALA A 235 28.64 19.84 18.66
CA ALA A 235 29.35 21.11 18.47
C ALA A 235 29.39 21.96 19.75
N ILE A 236 28.30 22.00 20.53
CA ILE A 236 28.26 22.71 21.82
C ILE A 236 29.20 22.07 22.84
N VAL A 237 29.29 20.73 22.86
CA VAL A 237 30.20 20.02 23.77
C VAL A 237 31.66 20.25 23.37
N GLU A 238 31.98 20.19 22.08
CA GLU A 238 33.32 20.49 21.56
C GLU A 238 33.73 21.94 21.83
N ASP A 239 32.85 22.91 21.59
CA ASP A 239 33.09 24.33 21.88
C ASP A 239 33.30 24.60 23.38
N LYS A 240 32.46 24.03 24.26
CA LYS A 240 32.67 24.11 25.71
C LYS A 240 34.00 23.47 26.14
N SER A 241 34.36 22.33 25.55
CA SER A 241 35.63 21.67 25.88
C SER A 241 36.84 22.50 25.43
N THR A 242 36.76 23.14 24.27
CA THR A 242 37.84 24.01 23.74
C THR A 242 38.03 25.24 24.62
N ASN A 243 36.94 25.91 25.01
CA ASN A 243 36.99 27.06 25.92
C ASN A 243 37.53 26.70 27.32
N ILE A 244 37.25 25.49 27.83
CA ILE A 244 37.79 25.02 29.11
C ILE A 244 39.30 24.75 28.98
N ILE A 245 39.74 24.11 27.90
CA ILE A 245 41.16 23.81 27.65
C ILE A 245 41.96 25.12 27.52
N GLU A 246 41.50 26.09 26.73
CA GLU A 246 42.15 27.40 26.64
C GLU A 246 42.21 28.14 27.99
N GLY A 247 41.17 28.01 28.81
CA GLY A 247 41.14 28.58 30.16
C GLY A 247 42.13 27.90 31.13
N ILE A 248 42.35 26.60 30.98
CA ILE A 248 43.34 25.84 31.75
C ILE A 248 44.76 26.20 31.30
N ASP A 249 45.01 26.26 29.99
CA ASP A 249 46.33 26.62 29.45
C ASP A 249 46.76 28.02 29.90
N LYS A 250 45.86 29.01 29.87
CA LYS A 250 46.15 30.36 30.39
C LYS A 250 46.53 30.35 31.87
N LYS A 251 45.84 29.53 32.69
CA LYS A 251 46.17 29.39 34.12
C LYS A 251 47.49 28.64 34.35
N ILE A 252 47.82 27.65 33.53
CA ILE A 252 49.11 26.95 33.61
C ILE A 252 50.24 27.91 33.30
N VAL A 253 50.11 28.74 32.27
CA VAL A 253 51.09 29.79 31.93
C VAL A 253 51.22 30.80 33.08
N GLU A 254 50.11 31.27 33.66
CA GLU A 254 50.14 32.19 34.80
C GLU A 254 50.82 31.58 36.04
N ILE A 255 50.64 30.28 36.28
CA ILE A 255 51.30 29.56 37.38
C ILE A 255 52.80 29.36 37.08
N GLN A 256 53.16 29.05 35.82
CA GLN A 256 54.56 28.90 35.39
C GLN A 256 55.34 30.21 35.46
N ASP A 257 54.71 31.35 35.13
CA ASP A 257 55.32 32.68 35.25
C ASP A 257 55.55 33.09 36.71
N ARG A 258 54.80 32.52 37.66
CA ARG A 258 54.93 32.77 39.13
C ARG A 258 55.87 31.81 39.86
N LEU A 259 56.26 30.70 39.23
CA LEU A 259 57.19 29.71 39.79
C LEU A 259 58.61 30.23 40.08
N PRO A 260 59.19 31.19 39.32
CA PRO A 260 60.50 31.78 39.63
C PRO A 260 60.52 32.64 40.90
N GLU A 261 59.37 33.13 41.38
CA GLU A 261 59.26 33.98 42.59
C GLU A 261 59.21 33.18 43.90
N LEU A 262 59.14 31.85 43.82
CA LEU A 262 59.02 30.93 44.96
C LEU A 262 60.30 30.10 45.22
N SER A 263 61.38 30.35 44.47
CA SER A 263 62.66 29.62 44.59
C SER A 263 63.79 30.40 45.29
N ASP A 264 63.48 31.55 45.90
CA ASP A 264 64.36 32.30 46.82
C ASP A 264 63.88 32.15 48.28
#